data_AF-A0A5S9I3X4-F1
#
_entry.id   AF-A0A5S9I3X4-F1
#
_cell.length_a   1.000
_cell.length_b   1.000
_cell.length_c   1.000
_cell.angle_alpha   90.00
_cell.angle_beta   90.00
_cell.angle_gamma   90.00
#
_symmetry.space_group_name_H-M   'P 1'
#
loop_
_entity.id
_entity.type
_entity.pdbx_description
1 polymer ?
#
loop_
_entity_poly.entity_id
_entity_poly.type
_entity_poly.pdbx_seq_one_letter_code
_entity_poly.pdbx_strand_id
1 'polypeptide(L)'
;MAGWIKIHRKIIDHWIWTDSKRLKWWMDLLLLTNHSDKKVMLGGKLVVLKRGSFHTSELKLSERWNVSRNTVRNYLNALEKDTMITTKKTKNGTTIIVHNYGIYQDNDDYKKQKTEQLSEQQNEQKNEQQSEQQNEQKNEQQSEQKKDNRLNRTLNKTKELKNIKNDKNVKNMKKEKKNYKVFDFFQENGFGFITQYIVEDINYYLDAFCQDSDEILIAALKIAKDRNKVNWGYAKSILNSWLQMNLSNYDQIKAYEAQYKAKKKMQNKQKENYKSKEKTPSWLTNQNQNTAVEVDEEFEKDRAEFLKKLNAHWGD
;
A
#
# COMPACT_ATOMS: atom_id res chain seq x y z
N MET A 1 2.24 14.65 34.86
CA MET A 1 2.21 13.63 33.79
C MET A 1 3.65 13.32 33.44
N ALA A 2 4.25 12.34 34.11
CA ALA A 2 5.59 11.88 33.76
C ALA A 2 5.43 10.66 32.84
N GLY A 3 5.94 10.74 31.62
CA GLY A 3 5.80 9.69 30.63
C GLY A 3 6.42 10.12 29.31
N TRP A 4 6.83 9.13 28.53
CA TRP A 4 7.38 9.31 27.19
C TRP A 4 6.49 8.55 26.19
N ILE A 5 6.50 8.98 24.94
CA ILE A 5 5.78 8.32 23.86
C ILE A 5 6.82 7.81 22.85
N LYS A 6 6.74 6.53 22.50
CA LYS A 6 7.49 5.92 21.40
C LYS A 6 6.93 6.42 20.08
N ILE A 7 7.78 6.95 19.20
CA ILE A 7 7.38 7.36 17.85
C ILE A 7 8.16 6.50 16.85
N HIS A 8 7.45 5.86 15.94
CA HIS A 8 8.08 5.01 14.93
C HIS A 8 8.61 5.85 13.75
N ARG A 9 9.82 5.55 13.26
CA ARG A 9 10.49 6.33 12.19
C ARG A 9 9.71 6.40 10.88
N LYS A 10 8.82 5.43 10.63
CA LYS A 10 7.87 5.42 9.49
C LYS A 10 7.00 6.68 9.40
N ILE A 11 6.86 7.46 10.48
CA ILE A 11 6.15 8.74 10.42
C ILE A 11 6.79 9.70 9.41
N ILE A 12 8.09 9.59 9.14
CA ILE A 12 8.84 10.45 8.19
C ILE A 12 8.33 10.27 6.75
N ASP A 13 7.93 9.06 6.38
CA ASP A 13 7.41 8.76 5.04
C ASP A 13 5.91 9.12 4.90
N HIS A 14 5.27 9.52 5.98
CA HIS A 14 3.83 9.78 6.04
C HIS A 14 3.50 11.22 5.62
N TRP A 15 2.33 11.43 5.00
CA TRP A 15 1.87 12.77 4.58
C TRP A 15 1.70 13.78 5.72
N ILE A 16 1.67 13.31 6.98
CA ILE A 16 1.62 14.15 8.17
C ILE A 16 2.96 14.89 8.37
N TRP A 17 4.08 14.26 7.96
CA TRP A 17 5.41 14.83 8.08
C TRP A 17 5.67 15.99 7.12
N THR A 18 4.93 16.04 6.00
CA THR A 18 5.07 17.10 4.99
C THR A 18 4.73 18.50 5.53
N ASP A 19 3.83 18.58 6.52
CA ASP A 19 3.38 19.86 7.10
C ASP A 19 3.64 19.88 8.61
N SER A 20 4.53 20.79 9.03
CA SER A 20 4.89 21.00 10.44
C SER A 20 3.68 21.17 11.37
N LYS A 21 2.60 21.82 10.91
CA LYS A 21 1.40 22.04 11.72
C LYS A 21 0.63 20.74 11.93
N ARG A 22 0.49 19.93 10.88
CA ARG A 22 -0.19 18.63 10.95
C ARG A 22 0.57 17.67 11.84
N LEU A 23 1.89 17.61 11.70
CA LEU A 23 2.74 16.83 12.59
C LEU A 23 2.56 17.26 14.05
N LYS A 24 2.58 18.57 14.33
CA LYS A 24 2.31 19.11 15.67
C LYS A 24 0.95 18.64 16.20
N TRP A 25 -0.11 18.71 15.39
CA TRP A 25 -1.44 18.25 15.80
C TRP A 25 -1.50 16.75 16.05
N TRP A 26 -0.83 15.94 15.21
CA TRP A 26 -0.72 14.50 15.44
C TRP A 26 -0.03 14.18 16.76
N MET A 27 1.11 14.82 17.04
CA MET A 27 1.81 14.64 18.31
C MET A 27 0.95 15.05 19.50
N ASP A 28 0.22 16.16 19.38
CA ASP A 28 -0.70 16.64 20.43
C ASP A 28 -1.82 15.63 20.69
N LEU A 29 -2.39 15.00 19.64
CA LEU A 29 -3.37 13.91 19.79
C LEU A 29 -2.77 12.71 20.54
N LEU A 30 -1.55 12.29 20.20
CA LEU A 30 -0.86 11.19 20.88
C LEU A 30 -0.62 11.50 22.36
N LEU A 31 -0.25 12.74 22.68
CA LEU A 31 -0.01 13.20 24.05
C LEU A 31 -1.30 13.31 24.87
N LEU A 32 -2.42 13.67 24.24
CA LEU A 32 -3.74 13.72 24.88
C LEU A 32 -4.34 12.32 25.08
N THR A 33 -3.86 11.33 24.34
CA THR A 33 -4.38 9.97 24.40
C THR A 33 -4.04 9.33 25.75
N ASN A 34 -5.02 8.69 26.39
CA ASN A 34 -4.79 8.06 27.68
C ASN A 34 -3.87 6.83 27.54
N HIS A 35 -2.83 6.76 28.38
CA HIS A 35 -1.90 5.64 28.44
C HIS A 35 -2.41 4.46 29.28
N SER A 36 -3.50 4.63 30.04
CA SER A 36 -4.19 3.59 30.80
C SER A 36 -5.70 3.83 30.75
N ASP A 37 -6.48 2.80 31.09
CA ASP A 37 -7.93 2.93 31.22
C ASP A 37 -8.26 3.96 32.30
N LYS A 38 -9.13 4.92 31.98
CA LYS A 38 -9.53 5.99 32.89
C LYS A 38 -11.04 6.16 32.91
N LYS A 39 -11.62 6.16 34.10
CA LYS A 39 -13.04 6.50 34.28
C LYS A 39 -13.19 8.02 34.29
N VAL A 40 -14.00 8.54 33.38
CA VAL A 40 -14.27 9.98 33.25
C VAL A 40 -15.78 10.19 33.26
N MET A 41 -16.22 11.23 33.96
CA MET A 41 -17.62 11.63 33.98
C MET A 41 -17.91 12.49 32.74
N LEU A 42 -18.71 11.98 31.82
CA LEU A 42 -19.04 12.64 30.55
C LEU A 42 -20.55 12.87 30.45
N GLY A 43 -20.98 14.12 30.66
CA GLY A 43 -22.38 14.55 30.71
C GLY A 43 -23.26 13.67 31.61
N GLY A 44 -22.84 13.57 32.88
CA GLY A 44 -23.60 12.88 33.94
C GLY A 44 -23.49 11.37 33.96
N LYS A 45 -22.82 10.74 32.98
CA LYS A 45 -22.58 9.28 32.97
C LYS A 45 -21.11 8.96 33.21
N LEU A 46 -20.85 7.92 33.99
CA LEU A 46 -19.50 7.39 34.20
C LEU A 46 -19.12 6.55 32.98
N VAL A 47 -18.16 7.02 32.18
CA VAL A 47 -17.67 6.31 30.99
C VAL A 47 -16.24 5.87 31.23
N VAL A 48 -15.94 4.59 30.98
CA VAL A 48 -14.58 4.06 31.02
C VAL A 48 -13.94 4.32 29.65
N LEU A 49 -12.98 5.25 29.59
CA LEU A 49 -12.15 5.45 28.40
C LEU A 49 -11.00 4.44 28.43
N LYS A 50 -10.96 3.57 27.44
CA LYS A 50 -9.89 2.58 27.29
C LYS A 50 -8.56 3.27 26.95
N ARG A 51 -7.45 2.62 27.27
CA ARG A 51 -6.11 3.00 26.80
C ARG A 51 -6.10 3.18 25.28
N GLY A 52 -5.37 4.19 24.81
CA GLY A 52 -5.36 4.54 23.38
C GLY A 52 -6.59 5.34 22.95
N SER A 53 -7.47 5.72 23.88
CA SER A 53 -8.61 6.60 23.60
C SER A 53 -8.62 7.82 24.50
N PHE A 54 -9.19 8.91 23.99
CA PHE A 54 -9.48 10.10 24.78
C PHE A 54 -10.76 10.77 24.28
N HIS A 55 -11.34 11.61 25.12
CA HIS A 55 -12.57 12.33 24.81
C HIS A 55 -12.29 13.83 24.71
N THR A 56 -12.73 14.45 23.62
CA THR A 56 -12.55 15.88 23.37
C THR A 56 -13.73 16.44 22.56
N SER A 57 -13.71 17.73 22.22
CA SER A 57 -14.62 18.32 21.26
C SER A 57 -13.85 19.00 20.14
N GLU A 58 -14.45 19.08 18.94
CA GLU A 58 -13.87 19.83 17.82
C GLU A 58 -13.61 21.30 18.22
N LEU A 59 -14.45 21.88 19.08
CA LEU A 59 -14.27 23.20 19.65
C LEU A 59 -12.97 23.30 20.48
N LYS A 60 -12.76 22.38 21.43
CA LYS A 60 -11.54 22.37 22.25
C LYS A 60 -10.27 22.21 21.42
N LEU A 61 -10.31 21.35 20.39
CA LEU A 61 -9.18 21.20 19.47
C LEU A 61 -8.95 22.46 18.63
N SER A 62 -10.03 23.12 18.18
CA SER A 62 -9.93 24.36 17.38
C SER A 62 -9.30 25.51 18.16
N GLU A 63 -9.67 25.67 19.43
CA GLU A 63 -9.08 26.66 20.35
C GLU A 63 -7.60 26.33 20.62
N ARG A 64 -7.29 25.06 20.92
CA ARG A 64 -5.93 24.62 21.24
C ARG A 64 -4.96 24.77 20.08
N TRP A 65 -5.42 24.52 18.86
CA TRP A 65 -4.59 24.62 17.66
C TRP A 65 -4.66 26.00 16.99
N ASN A 66 -5.51 26.89 17.49
CA ASN A 66 -5.80 28.20 16.92
C ASN A 66 -6.17 28.12 15.43
N VAL A 67 -7.14 27.25 15.11
CA VAL A 67 -7.63 27.04 13.73
C VAL A 67 -9.15 26.93 13.71
N SER A 68 -9.75 27.03 12.52
CA SER A 68 -11.20 26.86 12.39
C SER A 68 -11.64 25.43 12.74
N ARG A 69 -12.87 25.27 13.24
CA ARG A 69 -13.48 23.94 13.48
C ARG A 69 -13.52 23.10 12.20
N ASN A 70 -13.68 23.73 11.04
CA ASN A 70 -13.68 23.03 9.76
C ASN A 70 -12.30 22.43 9.44
N THR A 71 -11.22 23.16 9.75
CA THR A 71 -9.85 22.67 9.61
C THR A 71 -9.60 21.46 10.50
N VAL A 72 -10.05 21.51 11.76
CA VAL A 72 -9.97 20.37 12.68
C VAL A 72 -10.73 19.17 12.12
N ARG A 73 -11.97 19.37 11.68
CA ARG A 73 -12.80 18.29 11.14
C ARG A 73 -12.18 17.66 9.90
N ASN A 74 -11.69 18.47 8.97
CA ASN A 74 -11.01 17.98 7.77
C ASN A 74 -9.77 17.16 8.12
N TYR A 75 -9.01 17.62 9.13
CA TYR A 75 -7.84 16.90 9.60
C TYR A 75 -8.20 15.56 10.26
N LEU A 76 -9.18 15.53 11.16
CA LEU A 76 -9.66 14.29 11.77
C LEU A 76 -10.21 13.31 10.73
N ASN A 77 -10.98 13.79 9.75
CA ASN A 77 -11.47 12.97 8.64
C ASN A 77 -10.33 12.40 7.79
N ALA A 78 -9.25 13.16 7.58
CA ALA A 78 -8.07 12.67 6.85
C ALA A 78 -7.34 11.56 7.62
N LEU A 79 -7.21 11.68 8.94
CA LEU A 79 -6.65 10.64 9.80
C LEU A 79 -7.53 9.38 9.85
N GLU A 80 -8.85 9.55 9.85
CA GLU A 80 -9.82 8.45 9.84
C GLU A 80 -9.80 7.70 8.51
N LYS A 81 -9.71 8.41 7.37
CA LYS A 81 -9.54 7.81 6.04
C LYS A 81 -8.26 6.98 5.92
N ASP A 82 -7.20 7.39 6.60
CA ASP A 82 -5.93 6.68 6.63
C ASP A 82 -5.86 5.64 7.75
N THR A 83 -7.00 5.31 8.37
CA THR A 83 -7.15 4.30 9.44
C THR A 83 -6.26 4.54 10.67
N MET A 84 -5.82 5.79 10.90
CA MET A 84 -4.98 6.15 12.05
C MET A 84 -5.79 6.35 13.32
N ILE A 85 -7.02 6.84 13.17
CA ILE A 85 -7.96 7.04 14.28
C ILE A 85 -9.36 6.55 13.91
N THR A 86 -10.16 6.21 14.92
CA THR A 86 -11.62 6.08 14.81
C THR A 86 -12.28 7.18 15.65
N THR A 87 -13.27 7.87 15.09
CA THR A 87 -14.02 8.91 15.82
C THR A 87 -15.42 8.44 16.19
N LYS A 88 -15.80 8.56 17.46
CA LYS A 88 -17.16 8.27 17.96
C LYS A 88 -17.80 9.55 18.47
N LYS A 89 -18.77 10.07 17.71
CA LYS A 89 -19.49 11.30 18.06
C LYS A 89 -20.56 11.01 19.10
N THR A 90 -20.73 11.92 20.05
CA THR A 90 -21.73 11.86 21.12
C THR A 90 -22.25 13.28 21.37
N LYS A 91 -23.42 13.41 22.00
CA LYS A 91 -23.98 14.73 22.37
C LYS A 91 -22.99 15.58 23.21
N ASN A 92 -22.11 14.93 23.96
CA ASN A 92 -21.17 15.57 24.89
C ASN A 92 -19.76 15.74 24.32
N GLY A 93 -19.52 15.41 23.04
CA GLY A 93 -18.20 15.52 22.41
C GLY A 93 -17.90 14.38 21.44
N THR A 94 -16.62 14.14 21.20
CA THR A 94 -16.11 13.11 20.31
C THR A 94 -15.05 12.30 21.04
N THR A 95 -15.26 11.00 21.12
CA THR A 95 -14.25 10.05 21.60
C THR A 95 -13.38 9.66 20.42
N ILE A 96 -12.08 9.93 20.51
CA ILE A 96 -11.10 9.57 19.49
C ILE A 96 -10.33 8.37 20.00
N ILE A 97 -10.24 7.33 19.17
CA ILE A 97 -9.49 6.10 19.43
C ILE A 97 -8.31 6.09 18.47
N VAL A 98 -7.09 6.05 18.99
CA VAL A 98 -5.87 5.97 18.19
C VAL A 98 -5.54 4.49 17.92
N HIS A 99 -5.49 4.11 16.65
CA HIS A 99 -5.14 2.75 16.27
C HIS A 99 -3.67 2.46 16.56
N ASN A 100 -3.37 1.20 16.89
CA ASN A 100 -2.02 0.72 17.18
C ASN A 100 -1.29 1.43 18.33
N TYR A 101 -1.97 2.26 19.12
CA TYR A 101 -1.36 2.95 20.26
C TYR A 101 -0.72 1.98 21.25
N GLY A 102 -1.42 0.89 21.62
CA GLY A 102 -0.86 -0.15 22.49
C GLY A 102 0.37 -0.82 21.88
N ILE A 103 0.32 -1.18 20.59
CA ILE A 103 1.43 -1.84 19.88
C ILE A 103 2.71 -1.00 19.93
N TYR A 104 2.58 0.32 19.75
CA TYR A 104 3.72 1.21 19.74
C TYR A 104 4.18 1.61 21.14
N GLN A 105 3.28 1.71 22.11
CA GLN A 105 3.60 2.17 23.47
C GLN A 105 3.92 1.06 24.47
N ASP A 106 3.65 -0.21 24.15
CA ASP A 106 4.00 -1.34 25.01
C ASP A 106 5.49 -1.70 24.94
N ASN A 107 5.99 -2.32 26.03
CA ASN A 107 7.29 -2.96 26.05
C ASN A 107 7.24 -4.29 25.28
N ASP A 108 8.39 -4.69 24.73
CA ASP A 108 8.50 -5.71 23.68
C ASP A 108 7.93 -7.08 24.05
N ASP A 109 7.74 -7.36 25.34
CA ASP A 109 7.16 -8.63 25.84
C ASP A 109 5.67 -8.80 25.51
N TYR A 110 4.91 -7.71 25.30
CA TYR A 110 3.47 -7.76 24.95
C TYR A 110 3.18 -7.83 23.45
N LYS A 111 4.20 -7.66 22.59
CA LYS A 111 4.01 -7.62 21.13
C LYS A 111 3.66 -8.98 20.52
N LYS A 112 4.07 -10.10 21.14
CA LYS A 112 3.80 -11.44 20.59
C LYS A 112 2.33 -11.87 20.69
N GLN A 113 1.63 -11.52 21.78
CA GLN A 113 0.26 -12.04 22.00
C GLN A 113 -0.85 -11.16 21.39
N LYS A 114 -0.60 -9.87 21.17
CA LYS A 114 -1.63 -8.93 20.71
C LYS A 114 -1.64 -8.68 19.19
N THR A 115 -0.51 -8.90 18.52
CA THR A 115 -0.46 -8.83 17.05
C THR A 115 -1.27 -9.96 16.41
N GLU A 116 -1.30 -11.15 17.02
CA GLU A 116 -2.15 -12.27 16.61
C GLU A 116 -3.65 -11.93 16.80
N GLN A 117 -4.03 -11.37 17.96
CA GLN A 117 -5.43 -11.00 18.24
C GLN A 117 -5.96 -9.81 17.41
N LEU A 118 -5.11 -8.83 17.04
CA LEU A 118 -5.55 -7.74 16.14
C LEU A 118 -5.68 -8.20 14.69
N SER A 119 -4.87 -9.17 14.23
CA SER A 119 -5.09 -9.80 12.92
C SER A 119 -6.38 -10.62 12.88
N GLU A 120 -6.78 -11.23 14.01
CA GLU A 120 -8.05 -11.93 14.14
C GLU A 120 -9.25 -10.99 14.13
N GLN A 121 -9.21 -9.87 14.87
CA GLN A 121 -10.32 -8.88 14.85
C GLN A 121 -10.48 -8.14 13.51
N GLN A 122 -9.39 -7.91 12.77
CA GLN A 122 -9.47 -7.38 11.40
C GLN A 122 -10.01 -8.41 10.40
N ASN A 123 -9.79 -9.71 10.65
CA ASN A 123 -10.40 -10.78 9.87
C ASN A 123 -11.87 -11.02 10.25
N GLU A 124 -12.28 -10.80 11.50
CA GLU A 124 -13.68 -10.89 11.95
C GLU A 124 -14.55 -9.77 11.37
N GLN A 125 -14.06 -8.52 11.30
CA GLN A 125 -14.80 -7.42 10.63
C GLN A 125 -14.90 -7.62 9.10
N LYS A 126 -13.96 -8.37 8.51
CA LYS A 126 -14.01 -8.77 7.10
C LYS A 126 -14.98 -9.96 6.89
N ASN A 127 -15.18 -10.79 7.90
CA ASN A 127 -16.15 -11.90 7.91
C ASN A 127 -17.60 -11.44 8.20
N GLU A 128 -17.82 -10.40 9.01
CA GLU A 128 -19.17 -9.84 9.21
C GLU A 128 -19.73 -9.19 7.92
N GLN A 129 -18.89 -8.50 7.14
CA GLN A 129 -19.27 -8.00 5.80
C GLN A 129 -19.47 -9.12 4.76
N GLN A 130 -18.88 -10.30 4.95
CA GLN A 130 -19.19 -11.50 4.15
C GLN A 130 -20.48 -12.20 4.61
N SER A 131 -20.89 -12.05 5.88
CA SER A 131 -22.12 -12.65 6.41
C SER A 131 -23.40 -11.90 6.01
N GLU A 132 -23.32 -10.59 5.76
CA GLU A 132 -24.43 -9.82 5.17
C GLU A 132 -24.60 -10.11 3.66
N GLN A 133 -23.50 -10.37 2.93
CA GLN A 133 -23.56 -10.81 1.52
C GLN A 133 -24.03 -12.26 1.34
N GLN A 134 -23.95 -13.11 2.37
CA GLN A 134 -24.49 -14.47 2.34
C GLN A 134 -26.01 -14.54 2.64
N ASN A 135 -26.60 -13.52 3.28
CA ASN A 135 -28.04 -13.47 3.52
C ASN A 135 -28.85 -12.89 2.33
N GLU A 136 -28.23 -12.12 1.44
CA GLU A 136 -28.85 -11.69 0.18
C GLU A 136 -28.87 -12.81 -0.88
N GLN A 137 -27.86 -13.69 -0.90
CA GLN A 137 -27.85 -14.86 -1.79
C GLN A 137 -28.85 -15.97 -1.42
N LYS A 138 -29.46 -15.90 -0.23
CA LYS A 138 -30.49 -16.86 0.20
C LYS A 138 -31.92 -16.43 -0.18
N ASN A 139 -32.13 -15.18 -0.60
CA ASN A 139 -33.45 -14.65 -0.99
C ASN A 139 -33.69 -14.59 -2.52
N GLU A 140 -32.64 -14.69 -3.35
CA GLU A 140 -32.79 -14.77 -4.81
C GLU A 140 -32.99 -16.21 -5.36
N GLN A 141 -32.75 -17.24 -4.55
CA GLN A 141 -33.07 -18.63 -4.95
C GLN A 141 -34.56 -19.00 -4.81
N GLN A 142 -35.45 -18.08 -4.39
CA GLN A 142 -36.90 -18.32 -4.31
C GLN A 142 -37.73 -17.65 -5.42
N SER A 143 -37.13 -16.89 -6.36
CA SER A 143 -37.89 -16.22 -7.43
C SER A 143 -37.72 -16.80 -8.85
N GLU A 144 -36.78 -17.71 -9.11
CA GLU A 144 -36.57 -18.29 -10.45
C GLU A 144 -37.01 -19.76 -10.67
N GLN A 145 -37.49 -20.49 -9.65
CA GLN A 145 -38.08 -21.85 -9.84
C GLN A 145 -39.61 -21.87 -9.94
N LYS A 146 -40.23 -20.76 -10.34
CA LYS A 146 -41.65 -20.70 -10.77
C LYS A 146 -41.86 -20.85 -12.29
N LYS A 147 -40.84 -21.25 -13.07
CA LYS A 147 -40.96 -21.43 -14.52
C LYS A 147 -40.79 -22.86 -15.07
N ASP A 148 -40.49 -23.87 -14.26
CA ASP A 148 -40.39 -25.28 -14.73
C ASP A 148 -41.53 -26.23 -14.31
N ASN A 149 -42.58 -25.73 -13.65
CA ASN A 149 -43.78 -26.53 -13.31
C ASN A 149 -44.88 -26.55 -14.38
N ARG A 150 -44.60 -26.07 -15.61
CA ARG A 150 -45.54 -26.14 -16.75
C ARG A 150 -45.25 -27.25 -17.77
N LEU A 151 -44.11 -27.96 -17.69
CA LEU A 151 -43.81 -29.10 -18.59
C LEU A 151 -43.96 -30.48 -17.93
N ASN A 152 -44.01 -30.56 -16.60
CA ASN A 152 -44.12 -31.85 -15.86
C ASN A 152 -45.54 -32.36 -15.63
N ARG A 153 -46.57 -31.77 -16.28
CA ARG A 153 -47.94 -32.29 -16.25
C ARG A 153 -48.27 -33.19 -17.46
N THR A 154 -47.40 -33.28 -18.47
CA THR A 154 -47.68 -33.98 -19.73
C THR A 154 -46.92 -35.32 -19.90
N LEU A 155 -46.03 -35.70 -18.99
CA LEU A 155 -45.22 -36.94 -19.14
C LEU A 155 -45.47 -38.07 -18.12
N ASN A 156 -46.47 -37.94 -17.23
CA ASN A 156 -46.84 -39.03 -16.31
C ASN A 156 -48.01 -39.91 -16.79
N LYS A 157 -48.22 -40.03 -18.12
CA LYS A 157 -49.28 -40.88 -18.71
C LYS A 157 -48.79 -41.89 -19.75
N THR A 158 -47.52 -42.28 -19.71
CA THR A 158 -47.00 -43.45 -20.43
C THR A 158 -45.85 -43.99 -19.58
N LYS A 159 -46.14 -44.73 -18.50
CA LYS A 159 -46.20 -46.19 -18.52
C LYS A 159 -45.03 -46.81 -19.26
N GLU A 160 -44.21 -47.49 -18.45
CA GLU A 160 -43.84 -48.90 -18.65
C GLU A 160 -43.23 -49.21 -20.01
N LEU A 161 -41.93 -49.54 -20.01
CA LEU A 161 -41.41 -50.83 -20.47
C LEU A 161 -39.89 -50.77 -20.69
N LYS A 162 -39.22 -51.69 -19.97
CA LYS A 162 -38.05 -52.49 -20.41
C LYS A 162 -36.64 -51.86 -20.34
N ASN A 163 -35.90 -52.34 -19.33
CA ASN A 163 -34.63 -53.06 -19.43
C ASN A 163 -34.00 -53.15 -20.84
N ILE A 164 -32.69 -52.89 -20.95
CA ILE A 164 -31.63 -53.83 -21.37
C ILE A 164 -30.27 -53.09 -21.45
N LYS A 165 -29.22 -53.81 -21.03
CA LYS A 165 -27.78 -53.52 -21.09
C LYS A 165 -27.30 -52.84 -22.40
N ASN A 166 -26.31 -51.95 -22.32
CA ASN A 166 -24.98 -52.17 -22.95
C ASN A 166 -24.04 -50.95 -22.85
N ASP A 167 -22.78 -51.28 -22.61
CA ASP A 167 -21.56 -50.67 -23.15
C ASP A 167 -21.74 -49.54 -24.18
N LYS A 168 -21.11 -48.38 -23.90
CA LYS A 168 -20.04 -47.76 -24.73
C LYS A 168 -19.74 -46.33 -24.28
N ASN A 169 -18.50 -46.15 -23.80
CA ASN A 169 -17.59 -45.08 -24.22
C ASN A 169 -18.11 -43.63 -24.17
N VAL A 170 -18.10 -43.02 -22.99
CA VAL A 170 -18.16 -41.56 -22.86
C VAL A 170 -16.74 -41.02 -23.01
N LYS A 171 -16.48 -40.42 -24.18
CA LYS A 171 -15.29 -39.64 -24.49
C LYS A 171 -15.04 -38.59 -23.40
N ASN A 172 -13.98 -38.82 -22.65
CA ASN A 172 -13.30 -37.84 -21.82
C ASN A 172 -12.75 -36.73 -22.74
N MET A 173 -13.45 -35.61 -22.88
CA MET A 173 -12.82 -34.39 -23.41
C MET A 173 -11.94 -33.82 -22.31
N LYS A 174 -10.66 -34.22 -22.36
CA LYS A 174 -9.56 -33.55 -21.69
C LYS A 174 -9.65 -32.05 -22.03
N LYS A 175 -9.95 -31.20 -21.04
CA LYS A 175 -9.58 -29.78 -21.11
C LYS A 175 -8.07 -29.75 -21.11
N GLU A 176 -7.48 -29.63 -22.29
CA GLU A 176 -6.05 -29.48 -22.47
C GLU A 176 -5.59 -28.27 -21.66
N LYS A 177 -4.66 -28.50 -20.73
CA LYS A 177 -3.98 -27.44 -19.98
C LYS A 177 -3.22 -26.60 -21.01
N LYS A 178 -3.76 -25.45 -21.40
CA LYS A 178 -2.98 -24.41 -22.06
C LYS A 178 -1.87 -24.02 -21.07
N ASN A 179 -0.63 -24.37 -21.39
CA ASN A 179 0.55 -23.98 -20.63
C ASN A 179 0.80 -22.50 -20.98
N TYR A 180 0.27 -21.58 -20.18
CA TYR A 180 0.44 -20.16 -20.46
C TYR A 180 1.86 -19.72 -20.06
N LYS A 181 2.62 -19.20 -21.04
CA LYS A 181 3.99 -18.68 -20.86
C LYS A 181 4.11 -17.64 -19.74
N VAL A 182 3.00 -17.00 -19.38
CA VAL A 182 2.89 -16.03 -18.30
C VAL A 182 3.19 -16.65 -16.93
N PHE A 183 2.67 -17.86 -16.65
CA PHE A 183 2.90 -18.53 -15.38
C PHE A 183 4.36 -18.95 -15.23
N ASP A 184 4.98 -19.43 -16.32
CA ASP A 184 6.41 -19.77 -16.35
C ASP A 184 7.25 -18.53 -16.04
N PHE A 185 6.99 -17.41 -16.73
CA PHE A 185 7.70 -16.14 -16.49
C PHE A 185 7.51 -15.65 -15.05
N PHE A 186 6.32 -15.79 -14.48
CA PHE A 186 6.03 -15.40 -13.10
C PHE A 186 6.90 -16.20 -12.10
N GLN A 187 6.98 -17.52 -12.29
CA GLN A 187 7.74 -18.41 -11.41
C GLN A 187 9.26 -18.24 -11.57
N GLU A 188 9.76 -18.13 -12.80
CA GLU A 188 11.20 -17.99 -13.10
C GLU A 188 11.79 -16.66 -12.60
N ASN A 189 10.98 -15.61 -12.55
CA ASN A 189 11.45 -14.27 -12.20
C ASN A 189 11.23 -13.90 -10.72
N GLY A 190 10.83 -14.87 -9.90
CA GLY A 190 10.75 -14.71 -8.45
C GLY A 190 9.57 -13.85 -7.97
N PHE A 191 8.44 -13.85 -8.69
CA PHE A 191 7.22 -13.14 -8.26
C PHE A 191 6.48 -13.83 -7.10
N GLY A 192 6.96 -14.99 -6.67
CA GLY A 192 6.44 -15.74 -5.52
C GLY A 192 5.67 -16.98 -5.94
N PHE A 193 4.98 -17.58 -4.97
CA PHE A 193 4.14 -18.75 -5.21
C PHE A 193 2.83 -18.33 -5.87
N ILE A 194 2.48 -19.02 -6.96
CA ILE A 194 1.22 -18.82 -7.64
C ILE A 194 0.11 -19.42 -6.77
N THR A 195 -0.68 -18.55 -6.12
CA THR A 195 -1.87 -18.95 -5.36
C THR A 195 -3.08 -19.08 -6.28
N GLN A 196 -4.11 -19.82 -5.88
CA GLN A 196 -5.33 -19.97 -6.70
C GLN A 196 -5.98 -18.61 -7.03
N TYR A 197 -5.93 -17.66 -6.11
CA TYR A 197 -6.37 -16.28 -6.34
C TYR A 197 -5.58 -15.60 -7.47
N ILE A 198 -4.25 -15.77 -7.49
CA ILE A 198 -3.40 -15.19 -8.55
C ILE A 198 -3.67 -15.87 -9.90
N VAL A 199 -3.98 -17.17 -9.91
CA VAL A 199 -4.39 -17.88 -11.13
C VAL A 199 -5.69 -17.31 -11.68
N GLU A 200 -6.70 -17.10 -10.82
CA GLU A 200 -7.98 -16.50 -11.21
C GLU A 200 -7.80 -15.08 -11.76
N ASP A 201 -6.97 -14.27 -11.09
CA ASP A 201 -6.60 -12.93 -11.56
C ASP A 201 -5.90 -12.96 -12.94
N ILE A 202 -4.89 -13.80 -13.11
CA ILE A 202 -4.15 -13.93 -14.37
C ILE A 202 -5.09 -14.38 -15.48
N ASN A 203 -5.95 -15.37 -15.23
CA ASN A 203 -6.94 -15.83 -16.19
C ASN A 203 -7.94 -14.74 -16.57
N TYR A 204 -8.39 -13.92 -15.61
CA TYR A 204 -9.24 -12.77 -15.90
C TYR A 204 -8.57 -11.79 -16.86
N TYR A 205 -7.28 -11.47 -16.67
CA TYR A 205 -6.56 -10.59 -17.60
C TYR A 205 -6.28 -11.27 -18.95
N LEU A 206 -6.02 -12.57 -18.97
CA LEU A 206 -5.87 -13.33 -20.21
C LEU A 206 -7.14 -13.27 -21.07
N ASP A 207 -8.31 -13.35 -20.45
CA ASP A 207 -9.61 -13.22 -21.10
C ASP A 207 -9.93 -11.76 -21.47
N ALA A 208 -9.54 -10.79 -20.63
CA ALA A 208 -9.84 -9.37 -20.86
C ALA A 208 -9.08 -8.78 -22.05
N PHE A 209 -7.84 -9.19 -22.29
CA PHE A 209 -7.02 -8.65 -23.37
C PHE A 209 -7.25 -9.35 -24.72
N CYS A 210 -7.93 -10.51 -24.76
CA CYS A 210 -8.34 -11.31 -25.94
C CYS A 210 -7.23 -11.64 -26.98
N GLN A 211 -6.58 -10.64 -27.56
CA GLN A 211 -5.52 -10.70 -28.55
C GLN A 211 -4.18 -10.32 -27.89
N ASP A 212 -3.17 -11.18 -28.03
CA ASP A 212 -1.82 -11.02 -27.45
C ASP A 212 -1.76 -10.86 -25.93
N SER A 213 -2.75 -11.43 -25.22
CA SER A 213 -2.87 -11.29 -23.78
C SER A 213 -1.63 -11.79 -23.01
N ASP A 214 -1.06 -12.92 -23.41
CA ASP A 214 0.19 -13.45 -22.82
C ASP A 214 1.33 -12.43 -22.91
N GLU A 215 1.48 -11.76 -24.05
CA GLU A 215 2.56 -10.81 -24.30
C GLU A 215 2.39 -9.52 -23.49
N ILE A 216 1.15 -9.08 -23.35
CA ILE A 216 0.77 -7.93 -22.52
C ILE A 216 1.06 -8.20 -21.05
N LEU A 217 0.67 -9.36 -20.53
CA LEU A 217 0.94 -9.74 -19.15
C LEU A 217 2.44 -9.88 -18.88
N ILE A 218 3.18 -10.50 -19.80
CA ILE A 218 4.64 -10.61 -19.72
C ILE A 218 5.29 -9.22 -19.76
N ALA A 219 4.81 -8.29 -20.59
CA ALA A 219 5.34 -6.93 -20.64
C ALA A 219 5.13 -6.19 -19.31
N ALA A 220 3.96 -6.31 -18.69
CA ALA A 220 3.71 -5.74 -17.36
C ALA A 220 4.65 -6.32 -16.30
N LEU A 221 4.86 -7.64 -16.31
CA LEU A 221 5.79 -8.32 -15.40
C LEU A 221 7.25 -7.89 -15.66
N LYS A 222 7.67 -7.72 -16.92
CA LYS A 222 9.00 -7.18 -17.26
C LYS A 222 9.20 -5.77 -16.70
N ILE A 223 8.22 -4.88 -16.85
CA ILE A 223 8.28 -3.52 -16.28
C ILE A 223 8.38 -3.55 -14.75
N ALA A 224 7.67 -4.47 -14.11
CA ALA A 224 7.75 -4.66 -12.67
C ALA A 224 9.16 -5.09 -12.24
N LYS A 225 9.77 -6.03 -12.98
CA LYS A 225 11.14 -6.50 -12.74
C LYS A 225 12.18 -5.40 -12.98
N ASP A 226 12.10 -4.67 -14.09
CA ASP A 226 13.04 -3.58 -14.42
C ASP A 226 13.02 -2.45 -13.38
N ARG A 227 11.89 -2.26 -12.69
CA ARG A 227 11.73 -1.28 -11.62
C ARG A 227 12.07 -1.84 -10.24
N ASN A 228 12.60 -3.06 -10.16
CA ASN A 228 12.87 -3.82 -8.94
C ASN A 228 11.67 -3.93 -7.99
N LYS A 229 10.46 -4.00 -8.57
CA LYS A 229 9.18 -4.14 -7.86
C LYS A 229 8.52 -5.46 -8.24
N VAL A 230 9.20 -6.56 -7.91
CA VAL A 230 8.81 -7.94 -8.23
C VAL A 230 7.65 -8.37 -7.32
N ASN A 231 6.46 -7.81 -7.55
CA ASN A 231 5.22 -8.09 -6.81
C ASN A 231 4.04 -8.09 -7.79
N TRP A 232 3.18 -9.12 -7.72
CA TRP A 232 1.96 -9.22 -8.52
C TRP A 232 1.08 -7.96 -8.40
N GLY A 233 0.94 -7.39 -7.20
CA GLY A 233 0.14 -6.17 -7.00
C GLY A 233 0.62 -4.98 -7.84
N TYR A 234 1.93 -4.88 -8.06
CA TYR A 234 2.49 -3.84 -8.93
C TYR A 234 2.20 -4.10 -10.40
N ALA A 235 2.39 -5.34 -10.87
CA ALA A 235 2.03 -5.75 -12.23
C ALA A 235 0.52 -5.57 -12.51
N LYS A 236 -0.34 -5.96 -11.56
CA LYS A 236 -1.79 -5.76 -11.59
C LYS A 236 -2.17 -4.28 -11.74
N SER A 237 -1.47 -3.39 -11.03
CA SER A 237 -1.70 -1.94 -11.15
C SER A 237 -1.38 -1.39 -12.55
N ILE A 238 -0.35 -1.93 -13.21
CA ILE A 238 0.03 -1.57 -14.57
C ILE A 238 -1.04 -2.08 -15.55
N LEU A 239 -1.45 -3.34 -15.42
CA LEU A 239 -2.49 -3.96 -16.25
C LEU A 239 -3.83 -3.21 -16.13
N ASN A 240 -4.23 -2.85 -14.91
CA ASN A 240 -5.43 -2.03 -14.69
C ASN A 240 -5.33 -0.65 -15.33
N SER A 241 -4.16 -0.01 -15.27
CA SER A 241 -3.95 1.27 -15.95
C SER A 241 -4.08 1.14 -17.46
N TRP A 242 -3.63 0.03 -18.05
CA TRP A 242 -3.77 -0.21 -19.50
C TRP A 242 -5.21 -0.52 -19.90
N LEU A 243 -5.95 -1.28 -19.09
CA LEU A 243 -7.39 -1.49 -19.28
C LEU A 243 -8.18 -0.18 -19.19
N GLN A 244 -7.87 0.68 -18.21
CA GLN A 244 -8.51 1.99 -18.07
C GLN A 244 -8.24 2.91 -19.27
N MET A 245 -7.10 2.75 -19.93
CA MET A 245 -6.74 3.48 -21.15
C MET A 245 -7.27 2.81 -22.43
N ASN A 246 -8.00 1.70 -22.30
CA ASN A 246 -8.54 0.89 -23.38
C ASN A 246 -7.47 0.44 -24.40
N LEU A 247 -6.26 0.14 -23.90
CA LEU A 247 -5.13 -0.33 -24.69
C LEU A 247 -5.18 -1.86 -24.78
N SER A 248 -5.95 -2.39 -25.72
CA SER A 248 -6.14 -3.84 -25.86
C SER A 248 -5.14 -4.51 -26.81
N ASN A 249 -4.34 -3.75 -27.56
CA ASN A 249 -3.35 -4.28 -28.50
C ASN A 249 -1.91 -4.07 -27.96
N TYR A 250 -1.06 -5.10 -28.06
CA TYR A 250 0.34 -5.05 -27.68
C TYR A 250 1.11 -3.89 -28.34
N ASP A 251 0.88 -3.62 -29.62
CA ASP A 251 1.55 -2.53 -30.35
C ASP A 251 1.20 -1.15 -29.77
N GLN A 252 -0.04 -0.98 -29.30
CA GLN A 252 -0.48 0.25 -28.64
C GLN A 252 0.22 0.43 -27.28
N ILE A 253 0.39 -0.65 -26.52
CA ILE A 253 1.10 -0.64 -25.23
C ILE A 253 2.58 -0.31 -25.44
N LYS A 254 3.22 -0.89 -26.46
CA LYS A 254 4.62 -0.61 -26.80
C LYS A 254 4.81 0.87 -27.19
N ALA A 255 3.92 1.42 -28.01
CA ALA A 255 3.93 2.83 -28.37
C ALA A 255 3.71 3.73 -27.14
N TYR A 256 2.78 3.37 -26.25
CA TYR A 256 2.52 4.08 -25.00
C TYR A 256 3.74 4.08 -24.08
N GLU A 257 4.42 2.94 -23.92
CA GLU A 257 5.61 2.84 -23.07
C GLU A 257 6.77 3.68 -23.63
N ALA A 258 6.94 3.70 -24.96
CA ALA A 258 7.93 4.54 -25.62
C ALA A 258 7.67 6.04 -25.36
N GLN A 259 6.41 6.48 -25.46
CA GLN A 259 6.00 7.84 -25.12
C GLN A 259 6.24 8.17 -23.64
N TYR A 260 5.91 7.24 -22.74
CA TYR A 260 6.14 7.41 -21.30
C TYR A 260 7.63 7.56 -20.96
N LYS A 261 8.48 6.73 -21.57
CA LYS A 261 9.95 6.82 -21.43
C LYS A 261 10.49 8.15 -21.98
N ALA A 262 9.99 8.63 -23.13
CA ALA A 262 10.39 9.91 -23.71
C ALA A 262 10.02 11.11 -22.81
N LYS A 263 8.78 11.13 -22.29
CA LYS A 263 8.32 12.18 -21.35
C LYS A 263 9.17 12.23 -20.08
N LYS A 264 9.53 11.07 -19.51
CA LYS A 264 10.40 10.99 -18.33
C LYS A 264 11.82 11.53 -18.60
N LYS A 265 12.40 11.23 -19.78
CA LYS A 265 13.69 11.78 -20.20
C LYS A 265 13.65 13.31 -20.37
N MET A 266 12.58 13.84 -20.96
CA MET A 266 12.42 15.29 -21.14
C MET A 266 12.29 16.04 -19.80
N GLN A 267 11.54 15.50 -18.84
CA GLN A 267 11.41 16.10 -17.51
C GLN A 267 12.74 16.11 -16.73
N ASN A 268 13.55 15.06 -16.82
CA ASN A 268 14.87 15.05 -16.21
C ASN A 268 15.81 16.10 -16.85
N LYS A 269 15.77 16.26 -18.18
CA LYS A 269 16.56 17.28 -18.88
C LYS A 269 16.18 18.72 -18.50
N GLN A 270 14.90 18.96 -18.21
CA GLN A 270 14.46 20.26 -17.69
C GLN A 270 14.96 20.52 -16.27
N LYS A 271 15.05 19.50 -15.40
CA LYS A 271 15.62 19.63 -14.04
C LYS A 271 17.12 19.92 -14.05
N GLU A 272 17.88 19.34 -14.98
CA GLU A 272 19.32 19.60 -15.11
C GLU A 272 19.63 21.04 -15.57
N ASN A 273 18.72 21.70 -16.29
CA ASN A 273 18.90 23.06 -16.78
C ASN A 273 18.59 24.16 -15.73
N TYR A 274 18.10 23.81 -14.54
CA TYR A 274 17.98 24.76 -13.42
C TYR A 274 19.35 24.95 -12.76
N LYS A 275 20.19 25.83 -13.34
CA LYS A 275 21.37 26.34 -12.64
C LYS A 275 20.91 27.26 -11.51
N SER A 276 21.36 27.00 -10.28
CA SER A 276 21.10 27.87 -9.12
C SER A 276 21.58 29.28 -9.42
N LYS A 277 20.75 30.30 -9.14
CA LYS A 277 21.07 31.73 -9.32
C LYS A 277 21.91 32.31 -8.18
N GLU A 278 22.29 31.48 -7.22
CA GLU A 278 23.09 31.90 -6.07
C GLU A 278 24.54 32.13 -6.50
N LYS A 279 25.17 33.21 -6.00
CA LYS A 279 26.62 33.44 -6.11
C LYS A 279 27.35 32.40 -5.25
N THR A 280 27.41 31.18 -5.75
CA THR A 280 28.18 30.11 -5.14
C THR A 280 29.66 30.41 -5.36
N PRO A 281 30.49 30.38 -4.29
CA PRO A 281 31.94 30.55 -4.43
C PRO A 281 32.52 29.51 -5.40
N SER A 282 33.47 29.91 -6.23
CA SER A 282 34.06 29.06 -7.29
C SER A 282 34.68 27.76 -6.76
N TRP A 283 35.15 27.74 -5.51
CA TRP A 283 35.68 26.55 -4.85
C TRP A 283 34.63 25.44 -4.64
N LEU A 284 33.34 25.79 -4.56
CA LEU A 284 32.26 24.82 -4.35
C LEU A 284 31.82 24.13 -5.65
N THR A 285 31.93 24.82 -6.78
CA THR A 285 31.63 24.28 -8.12
C THR A 285 32.75 23.39 -8.66
N ASN A 286 33.99 23.59 -8.23
CA ASN A 286 35.17 22.91 -8.79
C ASN A 286 35.57 21.61 -8.08
N GLN A 287 34.82 21.13 -7.08
CA GLN A 287 35.12 19.83 -6.45
C GLN A 287 35.04 18.63 -7.41
N ASN A 288 34.38 18.78 -8.56
CA ASN A 288 34.24 17.73 -9.56
C ASN A 288 35.04 17.98 -10.86
N GLN A 289 35.78 19.07 -10.94
CA GLN A 289 36.80 19.21 -11.96
C GLN A 289 38.10 18.72 -11.33
N ASN A 290 38.64 17.60 -11.82
CA ASN A 290 40.05 17.26 -11.64
C ASN A 290 40.87 18.42 -12.21
N THR A 291 41.09 19.46 -11.40
CA THR A 291 42.14 20.43 -11.63
C THR A 291 43.41 19.60 -11.43
N ALA A 292 44.08 19.25 -12.52
CA ALA A 292 45.47 18.83 -12.44
C ALA A 292 46.18 19.98 -11.72
N VAL A 293 46.51 19.74 -10.45
CA VAL A 293 47.29 20.68 -9.66
C VAL A 293 48.62 20.77 -10.40
N GLU A 294 48.90 21.91 -11.03
CA GLU A 294 50.28 22.25 -11.38
C GLU A 294 51.04 22.23 -10.06
N VAL A 295 51.80 21.16 -9.87
CA VAL A 295 52.63 20.97 -8.69
C VAL A 295 53.77 21.96 -8.84
N ASP A 296 53.71 23.03 -8.06
CA ASP A 296 54.83 23.96 -7.91
C ASP A 296 56.01 23.16 -7.31
N GLU A 297 57.01 22.87 -8.14
CA GLU A 297 58.19 22.08 -7.76
C GLU A 297 58.94 22.70 -6.57
N GLU A 298 58.82 24.01 -6.37
CA GLU A 298 59.44 24.73 -5.26
C GLU A 298 58.73 24.40 -3.94
N PHE A 299 57.40 24.27 -3.96
CA PHE A 299 56.59 23.90 -2.79
C PHE A 299 56.83 22.46 -2.32
N GLU A 300 57.01 21.51 -3.25
CA GLU A 300 57.36 20.12 -2.91
C GLU A 300 58.73 20.01 -2.24
N LYS A 301 59.71 20.81 -2.69
CA LYS A 301 61.05 20.88 -2.09
C LYS A 301 60.99 21.41 -0.67
N ASP A 302 60.29 22.52 -0.44
CA ASP A 302 60.11 23.10 0.89
C ASP A 302 59.41 22.12 1.85
N ARG A 303 58.40 21.40 1.35
CA ARG A 303 57.71 20.37 2.12
C ARG A 303 58.64 19.22 2.50
N ALA A 304 59.50 18.78 1.58
CA ALA A 304 60.45 17.70 1.84
C ALA A 304 61.55 18.10 2.84
N GLU A 305 62.06 19.33 2.76
CA GLU A 305 63.02 19.86 3.73
C GLU A 305 62.40 20.00 5.12
N PHE A 306 61.16 20.48 5.19
CA PHE A 306 60.42 20.56 6.44
C PHE A 306 60.25 19.19 7.10
N LEU A 307 59.88 18.15 6.32
CA LEU A 307 59.75 16.79 6.83
C LEU A 307 61.09 16.19 7.29
N LYS A 308 62.19 16.46 6.58
CA LYS A 308 63.54 16.06 7.02
C LYS A 308 63.92 16.72 8.33
N LYS A 309 63.64 18.02 8.46
CA LYS A 309 63.90 18.78 9.69
C LYS A 309 63.07 18.25 10.86
N LEU A 310 61.82 17.89 10.60
CA LEU A 310 60.91 17.34 11.62
C LEU A 310 61.39 15.96 12.09
N ASN A 311 61.79 15.08 11.18
CA ASN A 311 62.36 13.78 11.54
C ASN A 311 63.72 13.87 12.22
N ALA A 312 64.56 14.84 11.87
CA ALA A 312 65.84 15.06 12.53
C ALA A 312 65.70 15.61 13.96
N HIS A 313 64.59 16.30 14.27
CA HIS A 313 64.37 16.92 15.57
C HIS A 313 63.56 16.05 16.55
N TRP A 314 62.86 15.02 16.05
CA TRP A 314 61.96 14.17 16.82
C TRP A 314 62.18 12.67 16.61
N GLY A 315 63.28 12.28 15.96
CA GLY A 315 63.56 10.91 15.52
C GLY A 315 64.77 10.24 16.17
N ASP A 316 64.91 10.37 17.49
CA ASP A 316 65.69 9.46 18.36
C ASP A 316 64.83 9.03 19.56
#